data_AF-A0A7K4MQB4-F1
#
_entry.id   AF-A0A7K4MQB4-F1
#
_cell.length_a   1.000
_cell.length_b   1.000
_cell.length_c   1.000
_cell.angle_alpha   90.00
_cell.angle_beta   90.00
_cell.angle_gamma   90.00
#
_symmetry.space_group_name_H-M   'P 1'
#
loop_
_entity.id
_entity.type
_entity.pdbx_description
1 polymer ?
#
loop_
_entity_poly.entity_id
_entity_poly.type
_entity_poly.pdbx_seq_one_letter_code
_entity_poly.pdbx_strand_id
1 'polypeptide(L)'
;MKTFRAHISEAQALFNTRSMIFVNYETPALILSPTMIDRIFGQKRVDAWHVTDLDGLKGLKRIEGKKSSISVLTEIEPGRVRIFTMGVETGGGYCVSLEGNLLLSADFDVYSERLESGRRAITVSKESFPSLYKDMIKMQDKMWNKYGEKGELDAGQDFNKLGNSLDQKQKGQFIKEWIDNCEAILKKNKTAQEELRKIGRHELSTYNESVVNQIKIKRVYVINDNKLERFGTRYKLAKEMFKDVLEVTSKRMGEIIK
;
A
#
# COMPACT_ATOMS: atom_id res chain seq x y z
N MET A 1 25.94 2.92 -20.38
CA MET A 1 26.12 2.16 -19.13
C MET A 1 25.13 2.70 -18.12
N LYS A 2 24.11 1.92 -17.72
CA LYS A 2 23.13 2.38 -16.72
C LYS A 2 23.78 2.36 -15.33
N THR A 3 23.55 3.38 -14.49
CA THR A 3 24.12 3.44 -13.14
C THR A 3 23.48 2.37 -12.24
N PHE A 4 24.24 1.87 -11.27
CA PHE A 4 23.88 0.78 -10.34
C PHE A 4 22.54 1.00 -9.60
N ARG A 5 22.02 2.24 -9.55
CA ARG A 5 20.70 2.57 -8.98
C ARG A 5 19.51 2.15 -9.85
N ALA A 6 19.71 1.93 -11.16
CA ALA A 6 18.63 1.58 -12.08
C ALA A 6 18.31 0.07 -12.12
N HIS A 7 19.04 -0.76 -11.36
CA HIS A 7 18.82 -2.22 -11.29
C HIS A 7 18.00 -2.67 -10.09
N ILE A 8 17.37 -1.73 -9.38
CA ILE A 8 16.47 -2.05 -8.28
C ILE A 8 15.07 -1.53 -8.64
N SER A 9 14.43 -2.15 -9.63
CA SER A 9 13.05 -1.86 -10.03
C SER A 9 12.01 -2.36 -9.01
N GLU A 10 12.36 -2.34 -7.73
CA GLU A 10 11.46 -2.76 -6.66
C GLU A 10 11.75 -2.16 -5.27
N ALA A 11 12.77 -1.30 -5.12
CA ALA A 11 13.15 -0.76 -3.81
C ALA A 11 13.06 0.76 -3.66
N GLN A 12 12.58 1.51 -4.65
CA GLN A 12 12.34 2.94 -4.49
C GLN A 12 10.90 3.27 -4.86
N ALA A 13 10.19 3.89 -3.93
CA ALA A 13 8.86 4.42 -4.19
C ALA A 13 8.92 5.40 -5.37
N LEU A 14 8.01 5.25 -6.34
CA LEU A 14 7.89 6.18 -7.48
C LEU A 14 7.59 7.60 -6.98
N PHE A 15 6.89 7.71 -5.85
CA PHE A 15 6.57 8.95 -5.17
C PHE A 15 7.12 8.99 -3.73
N ASN A 16 7.45 10.19 -3.25
CA ASN A 16 7.73 10.43 -1.83
C ASN A 16 6.58 11.24 -1.21
N THR A 17 6.54 11.38 0.11
CA THR A 17 5.44 12.09 0.81
C THR A 17 5.21 13.49 0.25
N ARG A 18 6.29 14.22 -0.07
CA ARG A 18 6.20 15.55 -0.66
C ARG A 18 5.50 15.51 -2.02
N SER A 19 5.94 14.64 -2.92
CA SER A 19 5.37 14.50 -4.26
C SER A 19 3.89 14.10 -4.18
N MET A 20 3.52 13.17 -3.30
CA MET A 20 2.11 12.77 -3.13
C MET A 20 1.20 13.92 -2.70
N ILE A 21 1.70 14.83 -1.85
CA ILE A 21 0.88 15.95 -1.36
C ILE A 21 0.73 17.05 -2.41
N PHE A 22 1.81 17.38 -3.14
CA PHE A 22 1.80 18.52 -4.06
C PHE A 22 1.45 18.18 -5.50
N VAL A 23 1.56 16.91 -5.91
CA VAL A 23 1.43 16.50 -7.33
C VAL A 23 0.20 15.63 -7.56
N ASN A 24 -0.47 15.12 -6.52
CA ASN A 24 -1.68 14.32 -6.73
C ASN A 24 -2.83 15.20 -7.23
N TYR A 25 -3.33 14.88 -8.43
CA TYR A 25 -3.94 15.84 -9.36
C TYR A 25 -5.43 16.12 -9.12
N GLU A 26 -6.15 15.26 -8.39
CA GLU A 26 -7.63 15.31 -8.36
C GLU A 26 -8.23 15.28 -6.95
N THR A 27 -7.57 14.65 -5.97
CA THR A 27 -8.07 14.60 -4.59
C THR A 27 -6.92 14.66 -3.58
N PRO A 28 -7.18 15.19 -2.36
CA PRO A 28 -6.16 15.28 -1.33
C PRO A 28 -5.66 13.90 -0.88
N ALA A 29 -4.33 13.71 -0.90
CA ALA A 29 -3.71 12.48 -0.46
C ALA A 29 -3.79 12.32 1.06
N LEU A 30 -4.40 11.23 1.53
CA LEU A 30 -4.33 10.83 2.93
C LEU A 30 -2.98 10.16 3.19
N ILE A 31 -2.18 10.74 4.08
CA ILE A 31 -0.88 10.18 4.45
C ILE A 31 -1.01 9.36 5.73
N LEU A 32 -0.76 8.06 5.62
CA LEU A 32 -0.80 7.10 6.70
C LEU A 32 0.62 6.78 7.19
N SER A 33 0.98 7.19 8.41
CA SER A 33 2.23 6.77 9.05
C SER A 33 2.00 5.66 10.07
N PRO A 34 2.93 4.70 10.22
CA PRO A 34 2.80 3.63 11.20
C PRO A 34 2.50 4.12 12.62
N THR A 35 3.24 5.14 13.08
CA THR A 35 3.09 5.67 14.44
C THR A 35 1.76 6.38 14.66
N MET A 36 1.22 7.03 13.62
CA MET A 36 -0.11 7.63 13.68
C MET A 36 -1.18 6.55 13.78
N ILE A 37 -1.07 5.51 12.95
CA ILE A 37 -2.03 4.40 12.96
C ILE A 37 -2.05 3.69 14.31
N ASP A 38 -0.88 3.39 14.89
CA ASP A 38 -0.77 2.78 16.22
C ASP A 38 -1.47 3.63 17.29
N ARG A 39 -1.38 4.96 17.24
CA ARG A 39 -2.06 5.85 18.20
C ARG A 39 -3.59 5.88 18.03
N ILE A 40 -4.09 5.72 16.81
CA ILE A 40 -5.52 5.86 16.52
C ILE A 40 -6.25 4.53 16.71
N PHE A 41 -5.66 3.44 16.22
CA PHE A 41 -6.30 2.14 16.13
C PHE A 41 -5.69 1.09 17.07
N GLY A 42 -4.52 1.36 17.65
CA GLY A 42 -3.70 0.33 18.25
C GLY A 42 -3.08 -0.61 17.22
N GLN A 43 -2.34 -1.61 17.72
CA GLN A 43 -1.76 -2.65 16.87
C GLN A 43 -2.75 -3.79 16.66
N LYS A 44 -3.09 -4.06 15.40
CA LYS A 44 -3.90 -5.22 15.01
C LYS A 44 -3.08 -6.11 14.08
N ARG A 45 -2.72 -7.31 14.54
CA ARG A 45 -2.09 -8.34 13.68
C ARG A 45 -3.15 -8.98 12.82
N VAL A 46 -2.85 -9.14 11.53
CA VAL A 46 -3.69 -9.88 10.59
C VAL A 46 -2.86 -10.87 9.80
N ASP A 47 -3.47 -12.00 9.47
CA ASP A 47 -2.97 -12.93 8.48
C ASP A 47 -3.35 -12.43 7.10
N ALA A 48 -2.38 -12.48 6.18
CA ALA A 48 -2.56 -11.97 4.84
C ALA A 48 -1.65 -12.69 3.85
N TRP A 49 -1.91 -12.42 2.58
CA TRP A 49 -1.22 -13.01 1.45
C TRP A 49 -0.60 -11.92 0.60
N HIS A 50 0.62 -12.15 0.12
CA HIS A 50 1.27 -11.26 -0.84
C HIS A 50 1.66 -12.05 -2.08
N VAL A 51 1.25 -11.57 -3.25
CA VAL A 51 1.60 -12.19 -4.54
C VAL A 51 2.69 -11.37 -5.18
N THR A 52 3.77 -12.03 -5.61
CA THR A 52 4.96 -11.34 -6.12
C THR A 52 5.83 -12.25 -6.99
N ASP A 53 6.90 -11.69 -7.54
CA ASP A 53 7.94 -12.39 -8.28
C ASP A 53 9.19 -12.64 -7.40
N LEU A 54 10.31 -13.04 -8.03
CA LEU A 54 11.52 -13.39 -7.30
C LEU A 54 12.16 -12.17 -6.62
N ASP A 55 12.16 -11.02 -7.28
CA ASP A 55 12.77 -9.83 -6.70
C ASP A 55 11.94 -9.36 -5.51
N GLY A 56 10.61 -9.46 -5.61
CA GLY A 56 9.74 -9.04 -4.52
C GLY A 56 9.80 -9.99 -3.36
N LEU A 57 9.97 -11.29 -3.63
CA LEU A 57 10.30 -12.26 -2.60
C LEU A 57 11.60 -11.92 -1.85
N LYS A 58 12.66 -11.49 -2.56
CA LYS A 58 13.88 -10.97 -1.89
C LYS A 58 13.57 -9.68 -1.12
N GLY A 59 12.70 -8.82 -1.66
CA GLY A 59 12.21 -7.61 -1.03
C GLY A 59 11.54 -7.87 0.31
N LEU A 60 10.62 -8.84 0.36
CA LEU A 60 9.93 -9.28 1.56
C LEU A 60 10.93 -9.70 2.65
N LYS A 61 11.93 -10.53 2.31
CA LYS A 61 12.99 -10.92 3.26
C LYS A 61 13.77 -9.73 3.81
N ARG A 62 13.99 -8.68 3.00
CA ARG A 62 14.68 -7.46 3.45
C ARG A 62 13.85 -6.61 4.41
N ILE A 63 12.52 -6.66 4.33
CA ILE A 63 11.62 -5.81 5.12
C ILE A 63 10.96 -6.52 6.30
N GLU A 64 11.18 -7.83 6.46
CA GLU A 64 10.65 -8.60 7.59
C GLU A 64 11.01 -7.95 8.94
N GLY A 65 10.00 -7.78 9.80
CA GLY A 65 10.11 -7.07 11.09
C GLY A 65 10.29 -5.55 11.02
N LYS A 66 10.49 -4.95 9.85
CA LYS A 66 10.72 -3.50 9.69
C LYS A 66 9.42 -2.71 9.55
N LYS A 67 9.51 -1.38 9.74
CA LYS A 67 8.36 -0.46 9.58
C LYS A 67 7.92 -0.27 8.13
N SER A 68 8.70 -0.74 7.15
CA SER A 68 8.33 -0.74 5.74
C SER A 68 7.01 -1.49 5.53
N SER A 69 6.12 -0.91 4.75
CA SER A 69 4.78 -1.44 4.53
C SER A 69 4.62 -2.06 3.15
N ILE A 70 3.75 -3.07 3.05
CA ILE A 70 3.38 -3.75 1.81
C ILE A 70 1.88 -3.85 1.69
N SER A 71 1.40 -3.77 0.45
CA SER A 71 0.03 -4.12 0.10
C SER A 71 -0.09 -5.64 0.11
N VAL A 72 -1.18 -6.14 0.65
CA VAL A 72 -1.48 -7.56 0.81
C VAL A 72 -2.96 -7.76 0.53
N LEU A 73 -3.34 -8.98 0.20
CA LEU A 73 -4.72 -9.39 0.08
C LEU A 73 -5.08 -10.28 1.27
N THR A 74 -6.32 -10.17 1.75
CA THR A 74 -6.87 -11.09 2.76
C THR A 74 -7.93 -11.99 2.16
N GLU A 75 -8.51 -11.61 1.02
CA GLU A 75 -9.53 -12.35 0.32
C GLU A 75 -9.37 -12.16 -1.20
N ILE A 76 -9.73 -13.20 -1.95
CA ILE A 76 -9.78 -13.20 -3.41
C ILE A 76 -11.10 -13.79 -3.89
N GLU A 77 -11.62 -13.30 -5.01
CA GLU A 77 -12.78 -13.87 -5.69
C GLU A 77 -12.51 -15.35 -6.04
N PRO A 78 -13.40 -16.27 -5.64
CA PRO A 78 -13.26 -17.68 -5.96
C PRO A 78 -13.05 -17.93 -7.46
N GLY A 79 -12.02 -18.72 -7.79
CA GLY A 79 -11.69 -19.06 -9.18
C GLY A 79 -10.82 -18.04 -9.93
N ARG A 80 -10.54 -16.86 -9.36
CA ARG A 80 -9.65 -15.84 -9.97
C ARG A 80 -8.16 -16.10 -9.74
N VAL A 81 -7.70 -17.26 -10.20
CA VAL A 81 -6.35 -17.76 -9.89
C VAL A 81 -5.21 -17.15 -10.72
N ARG A 82 -5.53 -16.39 -11.78
CA ARG A 82 -4.54 -15.77 -12.67
C ARG A 82 -3.63 -14.77 -11.95
N ILE A 83 -4.11 -14.15 -10.87
CA ILE A 83 -3.30 -13.25 -10.06
C ILE A 83 -2.03 -13.94 -9.55
N PHE A 84 -2.07 -15.24 -9.24
CA PHE A 84 -0.94 -15.98 -8.68
C PHE A 84 0.19 -16.20 -9.69
N THR A 85 -0.15 -16.24 -10.98
CA THR A 85 0.83 -16.47 -12.06
C THR A 85 1.30 -15.16 -12.68
N MET A 86 0.38 -14.21 -12.89
CA MET A 86 0.67 -12.93 -13.55
C MET A 86 1.09 -11.83 -12.58
N GLY A 87 0.68 -11.91 -11.32
CA GLY A 87 0.80 -10.85 -10.34
C GLY A 87 -0.31 -9.80 -10.48
N VAL A 88 -0.19 -8.70 -9.72
CA VAL A 88 -1.06 -7.53 -9.78
C VAL A 88 -0.30 -6.38 -10.43
N GLU A 89 0.66 -5.83 -9.68
CA GLU A 89 1.54 -4.74 -10.11
C GLU A 89 2.90 -5.29 -10.58
N THR A 90 3.46 -6.24 -9.83
CA THR A 90 4.68 -6.98 -10.19
C THR A 90 4.34 -8.26 -10.94
N GLY A 91 5.35 -9.01 -11.37
CA GLY A 91 5.13 -10.38 -11.80
C GLY A 91 4.54 -11.25 -10.68
N GLY A 92 4.02 -12.42 -11.07
CA GLY A 92 3.59 -13.47 -10.15
C GLY A 92 4.59 -14.62 -10.09
N GLY A 93 4.12 -15.75 -9.55
CA GLY A 93 4.92 -16.96 -9.40
C GLY A 93 5.26 -17.31 -7.96
N TYR A 94 5.11 -16.37 -7.02
CA TYR A 94 5.15 -16.64 -5.59
C TYR A 94 3.93 -16.05 -4.90
N CYS A 95 3.34 -16.81 -4.00
CA CYS A 95 2.36 -16.32 -3.04
C CYS A 95 2.91 -16.54 -1.63
N VAL A 96 2.94 -15.51 -0.80
CA VAL A 96 3.55 -15.56 0.52
C VAL A 96 2.47 -15.40 1.57
N SER A 97 2.30 -16.42 2.42
CA SER A 97 1.53 -16.30 3.66
C SER A 97 2.38 -15.58 4.69
N LEU A 98 1.83 -14.54 5.29
CA LEU A 98 2.50 -13.74 6.29
C LEU A 98 1.49 -13.20 7.29
N GLU A 99 2.01 -12.69 8.41
CA GLU A 99 1.24 -11.85 9.33
C GLU A 99 1.88 -10.47 9.41
N GLY A 100 1.07 -9.45 9.64
CA GLY A 100 1.55 -8.06 9.72
C GLY A 100 0.66 -7.18 10.57
N ASN A 101 1.21 -6.02 10.99
CA ASN A 101 0.46 -4.98 11.68
C ASN A 101 -0.37 -4.20 10.65
N LEU A 102 -1.70 -4.22 10.79
CA LEU A 102 -2.62 -3.62 9.84
C LEU A 102 -2.61 -2.09 9.91
N LEU A 103 -2.19 -1.47 8.82
CA LEU A 103 -2.20 -0.02 8.61
C LEU A 103 -3.52 0.47 8.02
N LEU A 104 -4.06 -0.27 7.06
CA LEU A 104 -5.26 0.05 6.28
C LEU A 104 -5.90 -1.24 5.79
N SER A 105 -7.23 -1.31 5.74
CA SER A 105 -7.95 -2.32 4.97
C SER A 105 -9.14 -1.69 4.26
N ALA A 106 -9.30 -2.04 2.99
CA ALA A 106 -10.49 -1.79 2.21
C ALA A 106 -10.95 -3.09 1.56
N ASP A 107 -12.22 -3.12 1.15
CA ASP A 107 -12.83 -4.26 0.46
C ASP A 107 -12.62 -4.24 -1.06
N PHE A 108 -11.92 -3.24 -1.56
CA PHE A 108 -11.49 -3.10 -2.95
C PHE A 108 -10.00 -2.72 -3.00
N ASP A 109 -9.44 -2.63 -4.21
CA ASP A 109 -8.07 -2.15 -4.42
C ASP A 109 -8.03 -0.62 -4.28
N VAL A 110 -7.27 -0.11 -3.32
CA VAL A 110 -7.22 1.33 -3.00
C VAL A 110 -6.04 2.04 -3.65
N TYR A 111 -5.28 1.33 -4.49
CA TYR A 111 -4.11 1.85 -5.19
C TYR A 111 -3.16 2.55 -4.21
N SER A 112 -2.85 1.89 -3.08
CA SER A 112 -2.06 2.53 -2.05
C SER A 112 -0.60 2.73 -2.47
N GLU A 113 -0.11 3.95 -2.31
CA GLU A 113 1.24 4.33 -2.72
C GLU A 113 2.22 4.19 -1.54
N ARG A 114 3.27 3.39 -1.73
CA ARG A 114 4.34 3.25 -0.74
C ARG A 114 5.13 4.56 -0.67
N LEU A 115 5.41 5.05 0.53
CA LEU A 115 6.24 6.23 0.75
C LEU A 115 7.44 5.93 1.66
N GLU A 116 8.32 6.91 1.80
CA GLU A 116 9.47 6.80 2.69
C GLU A 116 9.05 6.64 4.17
N SER A 117 9.95 6.10 4.99
CA SER A 117 9.71 5.87 6.43
C SER A 117 8.54 4.92 6.76
N GLY A 118 8.13 4.08 5.81
CA GLY A 118 7.03 3.12 5.99
C GLY A 118 5.64 3.73 5.90
N ARG A 119 5.54 4.99 5.46
CA ARG A 119 4.28 5.66 5.22
C ARG A 119 3.58 5.09 3.97
N ARG A 120 2.28 5.33 3.88
CA ARG A 120 1.45 5.07 2.70
C ARG A 120 0.66 6.32 2.36
N ALA A 121 0.39 6.54 1.08
CA ALA A 121 -0.64 7.47 0.64
C ALA A 121 -1.79 6.70 0.03
N ILE A 122 -3.01 7.19 0.24
CA ILE A 122 -4.16 6.80 -0.58
C ILE A 122 -4.84 8.04 -1.11
N THR A 123 -5.36 7.91 -2.32
CA THR A 123 -6.27 8.87 -2.94
C THR A 123 -7.65 8.67 -2.31
N VAL A 124 -8.24 9.73 -1.78
CA VAL A 124 -9.54 9.67 -1.10
C VAL A 124 -10.58 10.26 -2.04
N SER A 125 -11.49 9.44 -2.56
CA SER A 125 -12.61 9.88 -3.39
C SER A 125 -13.92 9.94 -2.61
N LYS A 126 -14.89 10.70 -3.13
CA LYS A 126 -16.22 10.83 -2.53
C LYS A 126 -16.97 9.50 -2.55
N GLU A 127 -16.75 8.69 -3.58
CA GLU A 127 -17.43 7.42 -3.83
C GLU A 127 -16.91 6.33 -2.91
N SER A 128 -15.59 6.25 -2.73
CA SER A 128 -14.95 5.20 -1.95
C SER A 128 -14.89 5.52 -0.46
N PHE A 129 -14.74 6.80 -0.11
CA PHE A 129 -14.48 7.25 1.26
C PHE A 129 -15.26 8.54 1.56
N PRO A 130 -16.61 8.53 1.53
CA PRO A 130 -17.42 9.75 1.57
C PRO A 130 -17.19 10.60 2.83
N SER A 131 -17.06 9.95 4.00
CA SER A 131 -16.84 10.67 5.25
C SER A 131 -15.45 11.28 5.29
N LEU A 132 -14.43 10.48 4.95
CA LEU A 132 -13.04 10.94 4.92
C LEU A 132 -12.81 12.02 3.86
N TYR A 133 -13.39 11.87 2.67
CA TYR A 133 -13.29 12.83 1.56
C TYR A 133 -13.73 14.23 1.99
N LYS A 134 -14.89 14.32 2.66
CA LYS A 134 -15.42 15.60 3.14
C LYS A 134 -14.45 16.32 4.08
N ASP A 135 -13.79 15.59 4.98
CA ASP A 135 -12.84 16.19 5.92
C ASP A 135 -11.49 16.51 5.26
N MET A 136 -11.06 15.68 4.31
CA MET A 136 -9.83 15.91 3.57
C MET A 136 -9.93 17.15 2.66
N ILE A 137 -11.07 17.39 2.00
CA ILE A 137 -11.30 18.60 1.20
C ILE A 137 -11.27 19.85 2.08
N LYS A 138 -11.98 19.84 3.22
CA LYS A 138 -11.94 20.97 4.17
C LYS A 138 -10.52 21.26 4.68
N MET A 139 -9.74 20.20 4.90
CA MET A 139 -8.34 20.32 5.30
C MET A 139 -7.50 20.92 4.17
N GLN A 140 -7.70 20.47 2.93
CA GLN A 140 -7.04 21.02 1.75
C GLN A 140 -7.33 22.53 1.59
N ASP A 141 -8.59 22.94 1.71
CA ASP A 141 -9.01 24.35 1.66
C ASP A 141 -8.34 25.18 2.76
N LYS A 142 -8.28 24.64 3.99
CA LYS A 142 -7.61 25.31 5.11
C LYS A 142 -6.10 25.47 4.84
N MET A 143 -5.46 24.45 4.29
CA MET A 143 -4.05 24.50 3.93
C MET A 143 -3.80 25.50 2.80
N TRP A 144 -4.68 25.56 1.79
CA TRP A 144 -4.63 26.55 0.73
C TRP A 144 -4.76 27.97 1.26
N ASN A 145 -5.78 28.26 2.08
CA ASN A 145 -5.98 29.59 2.66
C ASN A 145 -4.78 30.09 3.49
N LYS A 146 -3.95 29.18 4.01
CA LYS A 146 -2.79 29.50 4.84
C LYS A 146 -1.50 29.67 4.03
N TYR A 147 -1.29 28.84 3.01
CA TYR A 147 -0.02 28.74 2.28
C TYR A 147 -0.11 29.14 0.82
N GLY A 148 -1.29 28.98 0.23
CA GLY A 148 -1.59 29.23 -1.16
C GLY A 148 -1.72 30.72 -1.51
N GLU A 149 -1.97 30.96 -2.78
CA GLU A 149 -2.25 32.29 -3.30
C GLU A 149 -3.71 32.69 -2.99
N LYS A 150 -4.00 34.00 -2.99
CA LYS A 150 -5.38 34.45 -2.81
C LYS A 150 -6.19 34.12 -4.07
N GLY A 151 -7.24 33.32 -3.93
CA GLY A 151 -8.13 32.96 -5.03
C GLY A 151 -8.85 31.64 -4.80
N GLU A 152 -9.72 31.26 -5.74
CA GLU A 152 -10.31 29.93 -5.78
C GLU A 152 -9.23 28.88 -6.03
N LEU A 153 -9.37 27.72 -5.38
CA LEU A 153 -8.44 26.61 -5.48
C LEU A 153 -8.78 25.73 -6.70
N ASP A 154 -7.89 25.68 -7.68
CA ASP A 154 -7.82 24.59 -8.67
C ASP A 154 -6.84 23.52 -8.18
N ALA A 155 -7.39 22.56 -7.40
CA ALA A 155 -6.64 21.64 -6.53
C ALA A 155 -5.40 21.00 -7.16
N GLY A 156 -5.47 20.57 -8.43
CA GLY A 156 -4.37 19.87 -9.10
C GLY A 156 -3.22 20.78 -9.50
N GLN A 157 -3.50 21.85 -10.25
CA GLN A 157 -2.45 22.76 -10.73
C GLN A 157 -1.87 23.61 -9.60
N ASP A 158 -2.72 24.02 -8.67
CA ASP A 158 -2.35 25.02 -7.67
C ASP A 158 -1.48 24.45 -6.56
N PHE A 159 -1.70 23.20 -6.16
CA PHE A 159 -0.80 22.53 -5.21
C PHE A 159 0.58 22.25 -5.81
N ASN A 160 0.66 21.96 -7.11
CA ASN A 160 1.95 21.79 -7.77
C ASN A 160 2.71 23.13 -7.81
N LYS A 161 2.03 24.22 -8.23
CA LYS A 161 2.60 25.58 -8.22
C LYS A 161 3.04 25.98 -6.81
N LEU A 162 2.20 25.78 -5.80
CA LEU A 162 2.52 26.03 -4.39
C LEU A 162 3.74 25.23 -3.94
N GLY A 163 3.79 23.94 -4.28
CA GLY A 163 4.94 23.08 -4.01
C GLY A 163 6.23 23.54 -4.67
N ASN A 164 6.18 24.38 -5.69
CA ASN A 164 7.36 24.99 -6.32
C ASN A 164 7.70 26.36 -5.72
N SER A 165 6.71 27.14 -5.29
CA SER A 165 6.90 28.49 -4.74
C SER A 165 7.43 28.50 -3.30
N LEU A 166 7.06 27.51 -2.47
CA LEU A 166 7.50 27.46 -1.06
C LEU A 166 9.01 27.21 -0.93
N ASP A 167 9.66 27.88 0.03
CA ASP A 167 11.03 27.55 0.41
C ASP A 167 11.13 26.21 1.15
N GLN A 168 12.36 25.70 1.40
CA GLN A 168 12.54 24.39 2.05
C GLN A 168 11.96 24.32 3.48
N LYS A 169 12.02 25.42 4.23
CA LYS A 169 11.50 25.48 5.60
C LYS A 169 9.98 25.49 5.59
N GLN A 170 9.38 26.31 4.74
CA GLN A 170 7.92 26.38 4.54
C GLN A 170 7.37 25.05 4.03
N LYS A 171 8.06 24.39 3.09
CA LYS A 171 7.72 23.02 2.63
C LYS A 171 7.70 22.02 3.77
N GLY A 172 8.74 22.03 4.61
CA GLY A 172 8.81 21.15 5.78
C GLY A 172 7.65 21.38 6.74
N GLN A 173 7.29 22.64 7.01
CA GLN A 173 6.15 23.01 7.84
C GLN A 173 4.81 22.55 7.22
N PHE A 174 4.62 22.80 5.93
CA PHE A 174 3.43 22.38 5.19
C PHE A 174 3.20 20.88 5.29
N ILE A 175 4.22 20.08 4.96
CA ILE A 175 4.13 18.61 4.98
C ILE A 175 3.85 18.11 6.39
N LYS A 176 4.49 18.69 7.41
CA LYS A 176 4.23 18.33 8.80
C LYS A 176 2.77 18.59 9.17
N GLU A 177 2.26 19.78 8.87
CA GLU A 177 0.89 20.16 9.19
C GLU A 177 -0.14 19.34 8.40
N TRP A 178 0.15 18.97 7.15
CA TRP A 178 -0.68 18.06 6.36
C TRP A 178 -0.84 16.70 7.05
N ILE A 179 0.28 16.09 7.47
CA ILE A 179 0.28 14.79 8.17
C ILE A 179 -0.42 14.91 9.53
N ASP A 180 -0.16 15.98 10.29
CA ASP A 180 -0.81 16.23 11.58
C ASP A 180 -2.34 16.38 11.43
N ASN A 181 -2.80 17.04 10.35
CA ASN A 181 -4.23 17.14 10.05
C ASN A 181 -4.82 15.79 9.62
N CYS A 182 -4.11 14.96 8.84
CA CYS A 182 -4.54 13.58 8.54
C CYS A 182 -4.79 12.80 9.85
N GLU A 183 -3.87 12.89 10.81
CA GLU A 183 -4.03 12.27 12.13
C GLU A 183 -5.25 12.82 12.88
N ALA A 184 -5.43 14.15 12.87
CA ALA A 184 -6.52 14.80 13.57
C ALA A 184 -7.90 14.43 13.00
N ILE A 185 -8.02 14.34 11.67
CA ILE A 185 -9.23 13.88 10.98
C ILE A 185 -9.56 12.47 11.45
N LEU A 186 -8.59 11.55 11.33
CA LEU A 186 -8.80 10.16 11.69
C LEU A 186 -9.10 9.96 13.17
N LYS A 187 -8.53 10.74 14.09
CA LYS A 187 -8.87 10.66 15.52
C LYS A 187 -10.32 11.02 15.82
N LYS A 188 -10.89 11.99 15.09
CA LYS A 188 -12.21 12.56 15.36
C LYS A 188 -13.32 11.87 14.58
N ASN A 189 -13.05 11.42 13.36
CA ASN A 189 -14.04 10.86 12.46
C ASN A 189 -14.10 9.33 12.56
N LYS A 190 -15.07 8.82 13.34
CA LYS A 190 -15.27 7.37 13.54
C LYS A 190 -15.73 6.65 12.28
N THR A 191 -16.55 7.28 11.45
CA THR A 191 -16.96 6.71 10.17
C THR A 191 -15.76 6.55 9.23
N ALA A 192 -14.86 7.53 9.16
CA ALA A 192 -13.62 7.39 8.39
C ALA A 192 -12.70 6.29 8.94
N GLN A 193 -12.69 6.07 10.26
CA GLN A 193 -11.97 4.93 10.86
C GLN A 193 -12.55 3.60 10.38
N GLU A 194 -13.88 3.48 10.28
CA GLU A 194 -14.56 2.28 9.77
C GLU A 194 -14.29 2.08 8.27
N GLU A 195 -14.35 3.14 7.47
CA GLU A 195 -14.02 3.13 6.04
C GLU A 195 -12.60 2.58 5.77
N LEU A 196 -11.62 2.91 6.63
CA LEU A 196 -10.23 2.43 6.52
C LEU A 196 -9.96 1.08 7.20
N ARG A 197 -10.99 0.42 7.73
CA ARG A 197 -10.87 -0.86 8.46
C ARG A 197 -11.84 -1.91 7.95
N LYS A 198 -12.33 -1.76 6.72
CA LYS A 198 -13.24 -2.71 6.10
C LYS A 198 -12.49 -3.96 5.68
N ILE A 199 -12.71 -5.05 6.42
CA ILE A 199 -12.12 -6.36 6.17
C ILE A 199 -13.06 -7.16 5.27
N GLY A 200 -12.49 -7.96 4.37
CA GLY A 200 -13.22 -8.74 3.37
C GLY A 200 -13.09 -8.11 1.99
N ARG A 201 -13.85 -8.62 1.03
CA ARG A 201 -13.85 -8.17 -0.37
C ARG A 201 -15.25 -7.78 -0.84
N HIS A 202 -15.32 -6.72 -1.62
CA HIS A 202 -16.53 -6.30 -2.31
C HIS A 202 -16.88 -7.31 -3.40
N GLU A 203 -18.15 -7.64 -3.59
CA GLU A 203 -18.57 -8.73 -4.50
C GLU A 203 -18.05 -8.54 -5.93
N LEU A 204 -18.01 -7.29 -6.41
CA LEU A 204 -17.54 -6.91 -7.75
C LEU A 204 -16.00 -6.83 -7.88
N SER A 205 -15.26 -6.90 -6.78
CA SER A 205 -13.80 -6.78 -6.78
C SER A 205 -13.14 -8.14 -6.88
N THR A 206 -12.07 -8.28 -7.67
CA THR A 206 -11.34 -9.56 -7.78
C THR A 206 -10.57 -9.91 -6.51
N TYR A 207 -10.09 -8.92 -5.78
CA TYR A 207 -9.40 -9.05 -4.50
C TYR A 207 -9.63 -7.77 -3.69
N ASN A 208 -9.32 -7.83 -2.40
CA ASN A 208 -9.29 -6.66 -1.54
C ASN A 208 -7.84 -6.18 -1.33
N GLU A 209 -7.65 -4.92 -0.93
CA GLU A 209 -6.34 -4.42 -0.51
C GLU A 209 -6.34 -4.13 1.00
N SER A 210 -5.38 -4.76 1.67
CA SER A 210 -4.91 -4.38 3.00
C SER A 210 -3.47 -3.91 2.92
N VAL A 211 -3.05 -3.05 3.83
CA VAL A 211 -1.67 -2.62 3.94
C VAL A 211 -1.16 -2.98 5.32
N VAL A 212 -0.04 -3.70 5.36
CA VAL A 212 0.59 -4.14 6.60
C VAL A 212 2.05 -3.73 6.68
N ASN A 213 2.57 -3.58 7.89
CA ASN A 213 4.01 -3.48 8.14
C ASN A 213 4.46 -4.46 9.24
N GLN A 214 5.76 -4.44 9.57
CA GLN A 214 6.37 -5.34 10.55
C GLN A 214 5.97 -6.79 10.30
N ILE A 215 6.11 -7.19 9.03
CA ILE A 215 5.65 -8.49 8.57
C ILE A 215 6.49 -9.59 9.18
N LYS A 216 5.88 -10.78 9.32
CA LYS A 216 6.56 -12.04 9.58
C LYS A 216 6.10 -13.05 8.56
N ILE A 217 7.03 -13.61 7.80
CA ILE A 217 6.76 -14.55 6.73
C ILE A 217 6.49 -15.92 7.35
N LYS A 218 5.36 -16.53 7.02
CA LYS A 218 4.95 -17.86 7.51
C LYS A 218 5.37 -18.95 6.54
N ARG A 219 4.96 -18.83 5.27
CA ARG A 219 5.24 -19.81 4.21
C ARG A 219 5.28 -19.16 2.84
N VAL A 220 6.20 -19.64 2.00
CA VAL A 220 6.27 -19.26 0.58
C VAL A 220 5.67 -20.37 -0.27
N TYR A 221 4.68 -20.02 -1.08
CA TYR A 221 4.07 -20.90 -2.07
C TYR A 221 4.63 -20.54 -3.44
N VAL A 222 5.22 -21.51 -4.12
CA VAL A 222 5.77 -21.37 -5.47
C VAL A 222 4.72 -21.85 -6.45
N ILE A 223 4.26 -20.95 -7.31
CA ILE A 223 3.16 -21.21 -8.22
C ILE A 223 3.69 -21.87 -9.48
N ASN A 224 3.23 -23.08 -9.74
CA ASN A 224 3.64 -23.89 -10.88
C ASN A 224 2.46 -24.68 -11.44
N ASP A 225 1.94 -24.22 -12.59
CA ASP A 225 0.87 -24.92 -13.32
C ASP A 225 1.42 -25.94 -14.33
N ASN A 226 2.73 -25.92 -14.61
CA ASN A 226 3.38 -26.89 -15.46
C ASN A 226 3.69 -28.17 -14.67
N LYS A 227 2.76 -29.14 -14.74
CA LYS A 227 2.87 -30.42 -14.04
C LYS A 227 4.09 -31.26 -14.44
N LEU A 228 4.75 -30.95 -15.57
CA LEU A 228 5.92 -31.67 -16.05
C LEU A 228 7.23 -31.14 -15.43
N GLU A 229 7.24 -29.94 -14.87
CA GLU A 229 8.44 -29.29 -14.35
C GLU A 229 8.35 -29.08 -12.83
N ARG A 230 8.26 -30.17 -12.07
CA ARG A 230 8.18 -30.10 -10.61
C ARG A 230 9.51 -29.64 -10.00
N PHE A 231 9.42 -28.77 -8.99
CA PHE A 231 10.56 -28.25 -8.25
C PHE A 231 11.62 -27.58 -9.14
N GLY A 232 11.15 -26.79 -10.10
CA GLY A 232 11.97 -26.04 -11.04
C GLY A 232 12.80 -24.93 -10.37
N THR A 233 13.45 -24.09 -11.18
CA THR A 233 14.38 -23.06 -10.72
C THR A 233 13.76 -22.11 -9.68
N ARG A 234 12.50 -21.70 -9.87
CA ARG A 234 11.78 -20.84 -8.90
C ARG A 234 11.69 -21.47 -7.51
N TYR A 235 11.40 -22.77 -7.46
CA TYR A 235 11.30 -23.49 -6.19
C TYR A 235 12.65 -23.57 -5.48
N LYS A 236 13.73 -23.90 -6.22
CA LYS A 236 15.08 -23.98 -5.67
C LYS A 236 15.53 -22.65 -5.09
N LEU A 237 15.33 -21.55 -5.82
CA LEU A 237 15.66 -20.20 -5.37
C LEU A 237 14.90 -19.79 -4.11
N ALA A 238 13.60 -20.10 -4.03
CA ALA A 238 12.82 -19.85 -2.82
C ALA A 238 13.36 -20.69 -1.64
N LYS A 239 13.71 -21.96 -1.87
CA LYS A 239 14.24 -22.87 -0.83
C LYS A 239 15.60 -22.46 -0.28
N GLU A 240 16.44 -21.82 -1.08
CA GLU A 240 17.70 -21.23 -0.60
C GLU A 240 17.44 -20.06 0.37
N MET A 241 16.34 -19.34 0.18
CA MET A 241 16.02 -18.15 0.97
C MET A 241 15.15 -18.44 2.19
N PHE A 242 14.25 -19.43 2.11
CA PHE A 242 13.22 -19.69 3.12
C PHE A 242 13.15 -21.17 3.48
N LYS A 243 12.88 -21.43 4.76
CA LYS A 243 12.75 -22.81 5.27
C LYS A 243 11.44 -23.46 4.82
N ASP A 244 10.33 -22.76 5.00
CA ASP A 244 8.98 -23.25 4.68
C ASP A 244 8.57 -22.79 3.27
N VAL A 245 8.75 -23.69 2.31
CA VAL A 245 8.46 -23.47 0.89
C VAL A 245 7.69 -24.65 0.36
N LEU A 246 6.57 -24.39 -0.32
CA LEU A 246 5.70 -25.39 -0.93
C LEU A 246 5.44 -25.04 -2.40
N GLU A 247 5.57 -26.00 -3.31
CA GLU A 247 5.13 -25.83 -4.69
C GLU A 247 3.65 -26.21 -4.83
N VAL A 248 2.85 -25.36 -5.48
CA VAL A 248 1.41 -25.57 -5.70
C VAL A 248 1.00 -25.07 -7.08
N THR A 249 -0.11 -25.59 -7.61
CA THR A 249 -0.77 -25.00 -8.78
C THR A 249 -1.52 -23.72 -8.39
N SER A 250 -1.77 -22.83 -9.35
CA SER A 250 -2.59 -21.63 -9.13
C SER A 250 -3.99 -21.98 -8.66
N LYS A 251 -4.59 -23.06 -9.21
CA LYS A 251 -5.86 -23.62 -8.74
C LYS A 251 -5.82 -23.99 -7.27
N ARG A 252 -4.79 -24.73 -6.85
CA ARG A 252 -4.64 -25.14 -5.45
C ARG A 252 -4.40 -23.94 -4.54
N MET A 253 -3.67 -22.92 -5.00
CA MET A 253 -3.48 -21.68 -4.24
C MET A 253 -4.81 -20.97 -3.97
N GLY A 254 -5.69 -20.88 -4.97
CA GLY A 254 -7.03 -20.31 -4.79
C GLY A 254 -7.91 -21.04 -3.77
N GLU A 255 -7.67 -22.33 -3.55
CA GLU A 255 -8.35 -23.11 -2.50
C GLU A 255 -7.77 -22.84 -1.10
N ILE A 256 -6.50 -22.43 -1.02
CA ILE A 256 -5.76 -22.20 0.24
C ILE A 256 -6.05 -20.79 0.80
N ILE A 257 -6.20 -19.78 -0.06
CA ILE A 257 -6.37 -18.37 0.35
C ILE A 257 -7.76 -18.04 0.91
N LYS A 258 -8.71 -18.99 0.87
CA LYS A 258 -10.10 -18.80 1.33
C LYS A 258 -10.22 -18.07 2.66
#